data_AF-A0A955T2M3-F1
#
_entry.id   AF-A0A955T2M3-F1
#
_cell.length_a   1.000
_cell.length_b   1.000
_cell.length_c   1.000
_cell.angle_alpha   90.00
_cell.angle_beta   90.00
_cell.angle_gamma   90.00
#
_symmetry.space_group_name_H-M   'P 1'
#
loop_
_entity.id
_entity.type
_entity.pdbx_description
1 polymer ?
#
loop_
_entity_poly.entity_id
_entity_poly.type
_entity_poly.pdbx_seq_one_letter_code
_entity_poly.pdbx_strand_id
1 'polypeptide(L)'
;QYLMWYGSYWTERESTTAIGFAASEDGLHWTKSPENPVLTPDPTRSWESHYTTSETVHRLPEGGWRIWYATRKAPPFVNKYFAIGTARME
;
A
#
# COMPACT_ATOMS: atom_id res chain seq x y z
N GLN A 1 0.22 20.10 -7.33
CA GLN A 1 0.11 18.99 -6.38
C GLN A 1 0.06 17.62 -7.07
N TYR A 2 1.02 16.77 -6.72
CA TYR A 2 1.18 15.37 -7.08
C TYR A 2 1.05 14.52 -5.81
N LEU A 3 0.40 13.37 -5.94
CA LEU A 3 0.19 12.43 -4.84
C LEU A 3 0.80 11.08 -5.21
N MET A 4 1.43 10.41 -4.26
CA MET A 4 2.05 9.11 -4.46
C MET A 4 1.70 8.18 -3.30
N TRP A 5 1.24 6.99 -3.66
CA TRP A 5 1.26 5.83 -2.80
C TRP A 5 2.46 4.98 -3.20
N TYR A 6 3.19 4.47 -2.21
CA TYR A 6 4.44 3.75 -2.45
C TYR A 6 4.61 2.58 -1.48
N GLY A 7 4.84 1.39 -2.01
CA GLY A 7 5.28 0.24 -1.22
C GLY A 7 6.68 0.41 -0.63
N SER A 8 6.86 0.08 0.66
CA SER A 8 8.17 0.06 1.32
C SER A 8 8.22 -1.01 2.42
N TYR A 9 9.42 -1.33 2.90
CA TYR A 9 9.57 -2.19 4.08
C TYR A 9 9.02 -1.47 5.31
N TRP A 10 8.21 -2.18 6.09
CA TRP A 10 7.61 -1.67 7.30
C TRP A 10 8.53 -1.96 8.48
N THR A 11 8.91 -0.91 9.21
CA THR A 11 9.89 -1.01 10.32
C THR A 11 9.33 -1.71 11.55
N GLU A 12 8.02 -1.72 11.76
CA GLU A 12 7.42 -2.35 12.95
C GLU A 12 7.24 -3.86 12.80
N ARG A 13 7.32 -4.38 11.57
CA ARG A 13 7.22 -5.82 11.32
C ARG A 13 8.31 -6.24 10.34
N GLU A 14 9.28 -6.97 10.87
CA GLU A 14 10.43 -7.44 10.09
C GLU A 14 10.00 -8.18 8.82
N SER A 15 10.75 -7.92 7.74
CA SER A 15 10.54 -8.54 6.42
C SER A 15 9.16 -8.35 5.82
N THR A 16 8.35 -7.40 6.30
CA THR A 16 7.02 -7.08 5.77
C THR A 16 7.05 -5.79 4.95
N THR A 17 6.24 -5.69 3.89
CA THR A 17 5.98 -4.40 3.23
C THR A 17 4.61 -3.84 3.60
N ALA A 18 4.53 -2.52 3.61
CA ALA A 18 3.31 -1.74 3.71
C ALA A 18 3.32 -0.62 2.66
N ILE A 19 2.18 0.02 2.42
CA ILE A 19 2.06 1.14 1.50
C ILE A 19 2.03 2.45 2.29
N GLY A 20 2.93 3.36 1.95
CA GLY A 20 2.95 4.73 2.43
C GLY A 20 2.32 5.72 1.45
N PHE A 21 2.21 6.96 1.89
CA PHE A 21 1.69 8.11 1.17
C PHE A 21 2.65 9.30 1.26
N ALA A 22 2.79 10.03 0.17
CA ALA A 22 3.52 11.28 0.09
C ALA A 22 2.85 12.25 -0.89
N ALA A 23 3.05 13.54 -0.63
CA ALA A 23 2.60 14.62 -1.51
C ALA A 23 3.79 15.48 -1.96
N SER A 24 3.64 16.09 -3.12
CA SER A 24 4.64 16.99 -3.71
C SER A 24 3.94 18.10 -4.48
N GLU A 25 4.50 19.30 -4.50
CA GLU A 25 3.98 20.37 -5.37
C GLU A 25 4.55 20.30 -6.79
N ASP A 26 5.78 19.83 -6.94
CA ASP A 26 6.54 19.83 -8.18
C ASP A 26 6.76 18.43 -8.80
N GLY A 27 6.41 17.37 -8.07
CA GLY A 27 6.61 15.98 -8.46
C GLY A 27 8.05 15.47 -8.25
N LEU A 28 8.95 16.30 -7.73
CA LEU A 28 10.37 15.99 -7.53
C LEU A 28 10.73 15.95 -6.05
N HIS A 29 10.21 16.87 -5.25
CA HIS A 29 10.42 16.95 -3.81
C HIS A 29 9.18 16.47 -3.06
N TRP A 30 9.34 15.43 -2.25
CA TRP A 30 8.22 14.72 -1.64
C TRP A 30 8.23 14.85 -0.12
N THR A 31 7.08 15.22 0.45
CA THR A 31 6.83 15.19 1.89
C THR A 31 6.02 13.94 2.22
N LYS A 32 6.59 13.07 3.07
CA LYS A 32 5.92 11.85 3.54
C LYS A 32 4.84 12.19 4.56
N SER A 33 3.71 11.47 4.50
CA SER A 33 2.69 11.55 5.54
C SER A 33 3.25 11.12 6.91
N PRO A 34 2.90 11.82 8.01
CA PRO A 34 3.18 11.34 9.36
C PRO A 34 2.37 10.09 9.74
N GLU A 35 1.29 9.80 9.02
CA GLU A 35 0.43 8.61 9.22
C GLU A 35 0.98 7.36 8.51
N ASN A 36 2.19 7.41 7.97
CA ASN A 36 2.77 6.26 7.28
C ASN A 36 3.10 5.11 8.24
N PRO A 37 2.81 3.86 7.85
CA PRO A 37 2.15 3.44 6.60
C PRO A 37 0.62 3.64 6.63
N VAL A 38 0.05 4.02 5.48
CA VAL A 38 -1.41 4.26 5.34
C VAL A 38 -2.19 2.99 4.97
N LEU A 39 -1.52 1.93 4.50
CA LEU A 39 -2.13 0.62 4.30
C LEU A 39 -1.14 -0.48 4.70
N THR A 40 -1.49 -1.23 5.74
CA THR A 40 -0.70 -2.35 6.25
C THR A 40 -1.33 -3.70 5.88
N PRO A 41 -0.54 -4.78 5.82
CA PRO A 41 -1.07 -6.14 5.80
C PRO A 41 -1.94 -6.40 7.05
N ASP A 42 -3.09 -7.04 6.86
CA ASP A 42 -3.99 -7.42 7.95
C ASP A 42 -3.76 -8.90 8.33
N PRO A 43 -3.17 -9.20 9.51
CA PRO A 43 -2.93 -10.57 9.95
C PRO A 43 -4.19 -11.43 10.05
N THR A 44 -5.37 -10.82 10.23
CA THR A 44 -6.66 -11.52 10.34
C THR A 44 -7.20 -11.97 8.97
N ARG A 45 -6.69 -11.41 7.87
CA ARG A 45 -7.06 -11.77 6.50
C ARG A 45 -5.98 -12.63 5.87
N SER A 46 -6.26 -13.93 5.79
CA SER A 46 -5.27 -14.95 5.38
C SER A 46 -4.58 -14.69 4.03
N TRP A 47 -5.23 -13.98 3.10
CA TRP A 47 -4.70 -13.67 1.78
C TRP A 47 -3.79 -12.43 1.75
N GLU A 48 -3.91 -11.50 2.70
CA GLU A 48 -3.10 -10.27 2.81
C GLU A 48 -2.30 -10.17 4.11
N SER A 49 -2.04 -11.28 4.78
CA SER A 49 -1.50 -11.29 6.14
C SER A 49 -0.01 -10.97 6.29
N HIS A 50 0.73 -10.70 5.20
CA HIS A 50 2.18 -10.48 5.27
C HIS A 50 2.74 -9.37 4.37
N TYR A 51 2.27 -9.15 3.15
CA TYR A 51 2.75 -8.05 2.30
C TYR A 51 1.59 -7.31 1.65
N THR A 52 1.71 -5.99 1.53
CA THR A 52 0.94 -5.12 0.61
C THR A 52 1.94 -4.33 -0.25
N THR A 53 1.75 -4.32 -1.57
CA THR A 53 2.69 -3.67 -2.52
C THR A 53 2.11 -3.60 -3.94
N SER A 54 2.89 -3.09 -4.89
CA SER A 54 2.62 -3.12 -6.34
C SER A 54 1.25 -2.51 -6.66
N GLU A 55 1.01 -1.35 -6.08
CA GLU A 55 -0.25 -0.65 -6.15
C GLU A 55 -0.46 0.11 -7.46
N THR A 56 -1.72 0.20 -7.86
CA THR A 56 -2.19 1.08 -8.91
C THR A 56 -3.30 1.95 -8.34
N VAL A 57 -3.22 3.25 -8.59
CA VAL A 57 -4.13 4.24 -8.03
C VAL A 57 -4.99 4.83 -9.15
N HIS A 58 -6.29 4.95 -8.90
CA HIS A 58 -7.23 5.60 -9.80
C HIS A 58 -8.06 6.62 -9.04
N ARG A 59 -8.12 7.84 -9.59
CA ARG A 59 -8.98 8.91 -9.07
C ARG A 59 -10.41 8.67 -9.53
N LEU A 60 -11.34 8.68 -8.59
CA LEU A 60 -12.75 8.42 -8.89
C LEU A 60 -13.47 9.71 -9.36
N PRO A 61 -14.42 9.62 -10.31
CA PRO A 61 -15.20 10.78 -10.78
C PRO A 61 -15.96 11.53 -9.68
N GLU A 62 -16.50 10.78 -8.71
CA GLU A 62 -17.26 11.27 -7.56
C GLU A 62 -16.38 11.89 -6.45
N GLY A 63 -15.05 11.84 -6.60
CA GLY A 63 -14.09 12.19 -5.56
C GLY A 63 -13.51 10.95 -4.87
N GLY A 64 -12.35 11.14 -4.22
CA GLY A 64 -11.61 10.07 -3.57
C GLY A 64 -10.75 9.20 -4.52
N TRP A 65 -10.17 8.15 -3.95
CA TRP A 65 -9.18 7.30 -4.62
C TRP A 65 -9.51 5.83 -4.47
N ARG A 66 -9.26 5.06 -5.52
CA ARG A 66 -9.26 3.60 -5.50
C ARG A 66 -7.85 3.07 -5.70
N ILE A 67 -7.47 2.14 -4.84
CA ILE A 67 -6.17 1.46 -4.91
C ILE A 67 -6.41 -0.02 -5.14
N TRP A 68 -5.82 -0.56 -6.20
CA TRP A 68 -5.59 -2.00 -6.34
C TRP A 68 -4.17 -2.30 -5.91
N TYR A 69 -3.98 -3.35 -5.14
CA TYR A 69 -2.66 -3.69 -4.61
C TYR A 69 -2.47 -5.20 -4.62
N ALA A 70 -1.23 -5.62 -4.82
CA ALA A 70 -0.82 -7.01 -4.70
C ALA A 70 -0.58 -7.34 -3.22
N THR A 71 -0.91 -8.56 -2.86
CA THR A 71 -0.75 -9.05 -1.49
C THR A 71 -0.03 -10.38 -1.44
N ARG A 72 0.47 -10.70 -0.26
CA ARG A 72 1.02 -12.02 0.03
C ARG A 72 0.63 -12.45 1.44
N LYS A 73 0.22 -13.71 1.54
CA LYS A 73 -0.04 -14.38 2.82
C LYS A 73 1.25 -14.64 3.60
N ALA A 74 1.09 -14.88 4.90
CA ALA A 74 2.15 -15.39 5.77
C ALA A 74 2.77 -16.71 5.26
N PRO A 75 4.01 -17.05 5.68
CA PRO A 75 4.67 -18.31 5.31
C PRO A 75 3.79 -19.56 5.53
N PRO A 76 3.96 -20.63 4.73
CA PRO A 76 5.02 -20.83 3.74
C PRO A 76 4.80 -20.04 2.43
N PHE A 77 5.90 -19.48 1.96
CA PHE A 77 5.96 -18.63 0.78
C PHE A 77 6.07 -19.44 -0.51
N VAL A 78 4.93 -19.91 -1.00
CA VAL A 78 4.85 -20.69 -2.25
C VAL A 78 4.67 -19.82 -3.50
N ASN A 79 4.18 -18.58 -3.34
CA ASN A 79 4.01 -17.59 -4.40
C ASN A 79 4.53 -16.23 -3.92
N LYS A 80 4.96 -15.36 -4.85
CA LYS A 80 5.44 -14.01 -4.51
C LYS A 80 4.28 -13.04 -4.24
N TYR A 81 3.25 -13.06 -5.07
CA TYR A 81 1.97 -12.34 -4.88
C TYR A 81 0.82 -13.31 -5.12
N PHE A 82 -0.19 -13.30 -4.24
CA PHE A 82 -1.23 -14.33 -4.19
C PHE A 82 -2.63 -13.80 -4.51
N ALA A 83 -2.91 -12.53 -4.23
CA ALA A 83 -4.21 -11.92 -4.46
C ALA A 83 -4.12 -10.41 -4.78
N ILE A 84 -5.14 -9.90 -5.46
CA ILE A 84 -5.36 -8.47 -5.70
C ILE A 84 -6.45 -8.01 -4.74
N GLY A 85 -6.15 -6.98 -3.95
CA GLY A 85 -7.11 -6.31 -3.05
C GLY A 85 -7.62 -4.99 -3.63
N THR A 86 -8.66 -4.42 -3.01
CA THR A 86 -9.13 -3.06 -3.28
C THR A 86 -9.23 -2.27 -1.98
N ALA A 87 -8.64 -1.08 -1.93
CA ALA A 87 -8.79 -0.14 -0.83
C ALA A 87 -9.37 1.20 -1.33
N ARG A 88 -10.02 1.93 -0.42
CA ARG A 88 -10.50 3.30 -0.63
C ARG A 88 -9.84 4.21 0.39
N MET A 89 -9.46 5.40 -0.05
CA MET A 89 -8.99 6.47 0.82
C MET A 89 -9.94 7.64 0.65
N GLU A 90 -10.62 7.98 1.74
CA GLU A 90 -11.51 9.14 1.86
C GLU A 90 -10.72 10.38 2.29
#